data_AF-A0A6V7IMQ3-F1
#
_entry.id   AF-A0A6V7IMQ3-F1
#
_cell.length_a   1.000
_cell.length_b   1.000
_cell.length_c   1.000
_cell.angle_alpha   90.00
_cell.angle_beta   90.00
_cell.angle_gamma   90.00
#
_symmetry.space_group_name_H-M   'P 1'
#
loop_
_entity.id
_entity.type
_entity.pdbx_description
1 polymer ?
#
loop_
_entity_poly.entity_id
_entity_poly.type
_entity_poly.pdbx_seq_one_letter_code
_entity_poly.pdbx_strand_id
1 'polypeptide(L)'
;NGKKREFALGETIRRLYGDFLGDIYLPSDIVARSTDYERTKMSLQLVLAGIYPPTRAQQWNPALNWQPAVTIAVPSSLDVMMIPEECPL
;
A
#
# COMPACT_ATOMS: atom_id res chain seq x y z
N ASN A 1 -13.95 8.10 -9.39
CA ASN A 1 -13.79 6.62 -9.34
C ASN A 1 -12.82 6.23 -8.24
N GLY A 2 -13.06 5.10 -7.56
CA GLY A 2 -12.30 4.66 -6.38
C GLY A 2 -10.79 4.56 -6.60
N LYS A 3 -10.35 3.91 -7.68
CA LYS A 3 -8.91 3.73 -7.96
C LYS A 3 -8.10 5.04 -8.00
N LYS A 4 -8.67 6.09 -8.62
CA LYS A 4 -8.04 7.41 -8.67
C LYS A 4 -7.96 8.08 -7.30
N ARG A 5 -8.93 7.83 -6.42
CA ARG A 5 -8.96 8.37 -5.05
C ARG A 5 -7.90 7.72 -4.17
N GLU A 6 -7.75 6.39 -4.26
CA GLU A 6 -6.71 5.65 -3.52
C GLU A 6 -5.29 6.06 -3.94
N PHE A 7 -5.06 6.22 -5.25
CA PHE A 7 -3.77 6.72 -5.73
C PHE A 7 -3.48 8.14 -5.21
N ALA A 8 -4.45 9.05 -5.32
CA ALA A 8 -4.31 10.43 -4.84
C ALA A 8 -4.15 10.52 -3.31
N LEU A 9 -4.73 9.58 -2.56
CA LEU A 9 -4.49 9.44 -1.13
C LEU A 9 -3.01 9.11 -0.86
N GLY A 10 -2.43 8.17 -1.63
CA GLY A 10 -1.00 7.87 -1.57
C GLY A 10 -0.11 9.08 -1.87
N GLU A 11 -0.42 9.84 -2.93
CA GLU A 11 0.29 11.08 -3.27
C GLU A 11 0.19 12.11 -2.14
N THR A 12 -0.96 12.19 -1.47
CA THR A 12 -1.17 13.10 -0.33
C THR A 12 -0.30 12.68 0.87
N ILE A 13 -0.25 11.39 1.19
CA ILE A 13 0.63 10.84 2.24
C ILE A 13 2.09 11.14 1.89
N ARG A 14 2.51 10.92 0.64
CA ARG A 14 3.87 11.24 0.17
C ARG A 14 4.20 12.72 0.35
N ARG A 15 3.27 13.61 -0.01
CA ARG A 15 3.47 15.05 0.15
C ARG A 15 3.62 15.47 1.61
N LEU A 16 2.90 14.82 2.53
CA LEU A 16 2.92 15.16 3.95
C LEU A 16 4.13 14.57 4.69
N TYR A 17 4.58 13.38 4.30
CA TYR A 17 5.59 12.61 5.04
C TYR A 17 6.81 12.21 4.21
N GLY A 18 6.99 12.77 3.01
CA GLY A 18 8.07 12.38 2.08
C GLY A 18 9.46 12.49 2.69
N ASP A 19 9.72 13.54 3.47
CA ASP A 19 11.00 13.75 4.16
C ASP A 19 11.27 12.68 5.22
N PHE A 20 10.23 12.19 5.90
CA PHE A 20 10.34 11.11 6.88
C PHE A 20 10.47 9.74 6.22
N LEU A 21 9.70 9.50 5.16
CA LEU A 21 9.66 8.21 4.44
C LEU A 21 10.90 7.97 3.56
N GLY A 22 11.62 9.03 3.18
CA GLY A 22 12.75 8.96 2.25
C GLY A 22 12.32 8.64 0.81
N ASP A 23 13.22 8.78 -0.16
CA ASP A 23 12.90 8.54 -1.58
C ASP A 23 12.92 7.05 -1.98
N ILE A 24 13.61 6.21 -1.23
CA ILE A 24 13.80 4.80 -1.52
C ILE A 24 12.79 3.98 -0.73
N TYR A 25 12.05 3.10 -1.42
CA TYR A 25 11.20 2.13 -0.75
C TYR A 25 12.05 1.00 -0.16
N LEU A 26 11.94 0.79 1.15
CA LEU A 26 12.52 -0.36 1.84
C LEU A 26 11.42 -1.13 2.57
N PRO A 27 11.27 -2.45 2.36
CA PRO A 27 10.24 -3.25 3.05
C PRO A 27 10.35 -3.25 4.58
N SER A 28 11.51 -2.90 5.15
CA SER A 28 11.73 -2.77 6.59
C SER A 28 11.10 -1.52 7.21
N ASP A 29 10.85 -0.49 6.41
CA ASP A 29 10.55 0.86 6.91
C ASP A 29 9.03 1.09 7.02
N ILE A 30 8.24 0.30 6.30
CA ILE A 30 6.79 0.39 6.32
C ILE A 30 6.12 -0.97 6.44
N VAL A 31 4.99 -1.00 7.16
CA VAL A 31 4.07 -2.14 7.19
C VAL A 31 2.79 -1.73 6.48
N ALA A 32 2.52 -2.35 5.33
CA ALA A 32 1.30 -2.14 4.58
C ALA A 32 0.35 -3.32 4.79
N ARG A 33 -0.75 -3.09 5.51
CA ARG A 33 -1.75 -4.11 5.84
C ARG A 33 -3.15 -3.69 5.40
N SER A 34 -3.92 -4.64 4.85
CA SER A 34 -5.34 -4.49 4.57
C SER A 34 -6.13 -5.71 5.06
N THR A 35 -7.47 -5.60 5.09
CA THR A 35 -8.34 -6.79 5.18
C THR A 35 -8.19 -7.69 3.95
N ASP A 36 -8.61 -8.95 4.06
CA ASP A 36 -8.46 -9.97 3.01
C ASP A 36 -9.42 -9.86 1.82
N TYR A 37 -10.16 -8.76 1.69
CA TYR A 37 -11.03 -8.54 0.53
C TYR A 37 -10.23 -8.04 -0.68
N GLU A 38 -10.59 -8.51 -1.88
CA GLU A 38 -9.95 -8.07 -3.13
C GLU A 38 -9.95 -6.54 -3.29
N ARG A 39 -11.07 -5.89 -2.94
CA ARG A 39 -11.22 -4.43 -3.03
C ARG A 39 -10.19 -3.69 -2.17
N THR A 40 -9.87 -4.19 -0.98
CA THR A 40 -8.97 -3.53 -0.03
C THR A 40 -7.52 -3.79 -0.39
N LYS A 41 -7.19 -5.00 -0.87
CA LYS A 41 -5.88 -5.33 -1.44
C LYS A 41 -5.56 -4.42 -2.64
N MET A 42 -6.51 -4.27 -3.58
CA MET A 42 -6.35 -3.39 -4.73
C MET A 42 -6.21 -1.92 -4.33
N SER A 43 -6.96 -1.47 -3.32
CA SER A 43 -6.89 -0.10 -2.82
C SER A 43 -5.53 0.18 -2.19
N LEU A 44 -5.03 -0.72 -1.35
CA LEU A 44 -3.71 -0.60 -0.71
C LEU A 44 -2.58 -0.53 -1.74
N GLN A 45 -2.62 -1.36 -2.80
CA GLN A 45 -1.63 -1.32 -3.87
C GLN A 45 -1.62 0.04 -4.61
N LEU A 46 -2.78 0.67 -4.80
CA LEU A 46 -2.87 2.00 -5.41
C LEU A 46 -2.35 3.10 -4.49
N VAL A 47 -2.65 3.02 -3.19
CA VAL A 47 -2.07 3.93 -2.19
C VAL A 47 -0.54 3.82 -2.20
N LEU A 48 0.00 2.60 -2.15
CA LEU A 48 1.46 2.38 -2.17
C LEU A 48 2.13 2.88 -3.45
N ALA A 49 1.47 2.72 -4.60
CA ALA A 49 1.96 3.27 -5.86
C ALA A 49 2.04 4.81 -5.85
N GLY A 50 1.15 5.49 -5.12
CA GLY A 50 1.20 6.94 -4.91
C GLY A 50 2.22 7.36 -3.84
N ILE A 51 2.48 6.52 -2.84
CA ILE A 51 3.47 6.80 -1.78
C ILE A 51 4.90 6.63 -2.31
N TYR A 52 5.16 5.54 -3.05
CA TYR A 52 6.50 5.16 -3.49
C TYR A 52 6.58 4.98 -5.02
N PRO A 53 6.49 6.05 -5.81
CA PRO A 53 6.89 5.99 -7.20
C PRO A 53 8.37 5.56 -7.29
N PRO A 54 8.75 4.63 -8.18
CA PRO A 54 10.11 4.12 -8.23
C PRO A 54 11.11 5.22 -8.59
N THR A 55 12.16 5.35 -7.78
CA THR A 55 13.33 6.16 -8.15
C THR A 55 14.11 5.48 -9.27
N ARG A 56 15.06 6.20 -9.88
CA ARG A 56 15.92 5.65 -10.94
C ARG A 56 16.61 4.34 -10.53
N ALA A 57 16.97 4.20 -9.25
CA ALA A 57 17.64 3.01 -8.74
C ALA A 57 16.69 1.81 -8.55
N GLN A 58 15.39 2.06 -8.35
CA GLN A 58 14.36 1.03 -8.13
C GLN A 58 13.43 0.84 -9.34
N GLN A 59 13.66 1.60 -10.41
CA GLN A 59 12.93 1.47 -11.66
C GLN A 59 13.38 0.23 -12.43
N TRP A 60 12.67 -0.87 -12.23
CA TRP A 60 12.91 -2.13 -12.94
C TRP A 60 12.39 -2.11 -14.39
N ASN A 61 11.42 -1.24 -14.69
CA ASN A 61 10.83 -1.08 -16.03
C ASN A 61 10.74 0.40 -16.41
N PRO A 62 11.48 0.87 -17.43
CA PRO A 62 11.46 2.27 -17.87
C PRO A 62 10.10 2.76 -18.40
N ALA A 63 9.26 1.85 -18.90
CA ALA A 63 7.94 2.18 -19.45
C ALA A 63 6.82 2.14 -18.41
N LEU A 64 7.12 1.75 -17.16
CA LEU A 64 6.13 1.57 -16.11
C LEU A 64 6.60 2.25 -14.80
N ASN A 65 5.93 3.35 -14.43
CA ASN A 65 6.21 4.07 -13.18
C ASN A 65 5.52 3.39 -11.98
N TRP A 66 5.86 2.13 -11.74
CA TRP A 66 5.35 1.32 -10.63
C TRP A 66 6.41 0.30 -10.18
N GLN A 67 6.44 0.02 -8.88
CA GLN A 67 7.28 -1.02 -8.30
C GLN A 67 6.45 -1.93 -7.37
N PRO A 68 6.84 -3.21 -7.23
CA PRO A 68 6.22 -4.10 -6.27
C PRO A 68 6.45 -3.61 -4.83
N ALA A 69 5.39 -3.55 -4.04
CA ALA A 69 5.45 -3.30 -2.60
C ALA A 69 4.83 -4.47 -1.84
N VAL A 70 5.42 -4.80 -0.69
CA VAL A 70 4.99 -5.91 0.15
C VAL A 70 3.69 -5.51 0.86
N THR A 71 2.68 -6.35 0.79
CA THR A 71 1.40 -6.15 1.48
C THR A 71 1.02 -7.37 2.29
N ILE A 72 0.42 -7.13 3.45
CA ILE A 72 -0.06 -8.16 4.36
C ILE A 72 -1.59 -8.16 4.34
N ALA A 73 -2.17 -9.34 4.18
CA ALA A 73 -3.58 -9.58 4.43
C ALA A 73 -3.69 -10.87 5.26
N VAL A 74 -4.36 -10.78 6.40
CA VAL A 74 -4.66 -11.94 7.23
C VAL A 74 -6.04 -12.46 6.81
N PRO A 75 -6.24 -13.78 6.59
CA PRO A 75 -7.55 -14.33 6.25
C PRO A 75 -8.62 -13.82 7.21
N SER A 76 -9.79 -13.44 6.69
CA SER A 76 -10.81 -12.73 7.48
C SER A 76 -11.19 -13.43 8.78
N SER A 77 -11.30 -14.76 8.76
CA SER A 77 -11.62 -15.59 9.93
C SER A 77 -10.56 -15.58 11.04
N LEU A 78 -9.36 -15.07 10.75
CA LEU A 78 -8.25 -14.94 11.69
C LEU A 78 -7.89 -13.47 11.96
N ASP A 79 -8.52 -12.51 11.28
CA ASP A 79 -8.18 -11.08 11.37
C ASP A 79 -9.02 -10.35 12.41
N VAL A 80 -8.83 -10.69 13.68
CA VAL A 80 -9.51 -10.06 14.84
C VAL A 80 -9.20 -8.55 14.95
N MET A 81 -8.09 -8.10 14.33
CA MET A 81 -7.65 -6.70 14.39
C MET A 81 -8.44 -5.82 13.42
N MET A 82 -8.57 -6.24 12.16
CA MET A 82 -9.21 -5.43 11.11
C MET A 82 -10.66 -5.83 10.84
N ILE A 83 -11.09 -7.00 11.33
CA ILE A 83 -12.46 -7.53 11.22
C ILE A 83 -12.90 -8.08 12.60
N PRO A 84 -13.05 -7.22 13.62
CA PRO A 84 -13.41 -7.65 14.97
C PRO A 84 -14.85 -8.20 15.07
N GLU A 85 -15.69 -7.91 14.07
CA GLU A 85 -17.08 -8.36 14.00
C GLU A 85 -17.20 -9.84 13.62
N GLU A 86 -16.19 -10.40 12.93
CA GLU A 86 -16.08 -11.83 12.64
C GLU A 86 -15.38 -12.53 13.83
N CYS A 87 -16.01 -12.51 15.00
CA CYS A 87 -15.57 -13.32 16.13
C CYS A 87 -15.69 -14.81 15.74
N PRO A 88 -14.59 -15.59 15.75
CA PRO A 88 -14.71 -17.03 15.59
C PRO A 88 -15.52 -17.60 16.76
N LEU A 89 -16.59 -18.33 16.43
CA LEU A 89 -17.36 -19.14 17.39
C LEU A 89 -16.49 -20.23 18.01
#